data_AF-A0A6N8GWL2-F1
#
_entry.id   AF-A0A6N8GWL2-F1
#
_cell.length_a   1.000
_cell.length_b   1.000
_cell.length_c   1.000
_cell.angle_alpha   90.00
_cell.angle_beta   90.00
_cell.angle_gamma   90.00
#
_symmetry.space_group_name_H-M   'P 1'
#
loop_
_entity.id
_entity.type
_entity.pdbx_description
1 polymer ?
#
loop_
_entity_poly.entity_id
_entity_poly.type
_entity_poly.pdbx_seq_one_letter_code
_entity_poly.pdbx_strand_id
1 'polypeptide(L)'
;MGVAHTYLAAEALRKAAQERGVTIKVETNGAVGVNDELESDEIAAADCIIIAADKGVSMARFVGKRLVTVSAGDAVRNADAVLNKALNSKVPVYRGGNAFRTSDWRELGRETYRHLMNGISYMIPFVVVGGVMIALSLLLAQMGLAQKYCDLLNNIGKEAFVLIYPVLAAFIAVSIGDAPAFMPGLMGGYMAQLGTTAGNKLSWVSSGFWGALIAGFAAGLLVRFLNRLGKKIPENLQQVRSSFLTPLLSLLGIAALMALAVNPPLGRFNQKLYRALDSMRGGSRLTVALCWVR
;
A
#
# COMPACT_ATOMS: atom_id res chain seq x y z
N MET A 1 -3.30 -15.41 2.93
CA MET A 1 -4.22 -16.16 3.82
C MET A 1 -5.63 -15.87 3.35
N GLY A 2 -6.39 -16.91 2.99
CA GLY A 2 -7.65 -16.81 2.26
C GLY A 2 -8.83 -16.31 3.09
N VAL A 3 -9.87 -15.88 2.40
CA VAL A 3 -11.14 -15.34 2.93
C VAL A 3 -11.76 -16.22 4.03
N ALA A 4 -11.55 -17.53 3.98
CA ALA A 4 -12.04 -18.49 4.96
C ALA A 4 -11.50 -18.26 6.39
N HIS A 5 -10.25 -17.84 6.56
CA HIS A 5 -9.65 -17.72 7.90
C HIS A 5 -10.26 -16.55 8.69
N THR A 6 -10.67 -15.47 8.01
CA THR A 6 -11.33 -14.33 8.65
C THR A 6 -12.68 -14.73 9.26
N TYR A 7 -13.49 -15.49 8.51
CA TYR A 7 -14.79 -15.95 8.99
C TYR A 7 -14.65 -17.03 10.07
N LEU A 8 -13.70 -17.96 9.92
CA LEU A 8 -13.41 -18.97 10.94
C LEU A 8 -12.93 -18.35 12.24
N ALA A 9 -12.10 -17.30 12.19
CA ALA A 9 -11.66 -16.58 13.38
C ALA A 9 -12.83 -15.89 14.08
N ALA A 10 -13.73 -15.27 13.30
CA ALA A 10 -14.92 -14.62 13.84
C ALA A 10 -15.88 -15.61 14.52
N GLU A 11 -16.12 -16.76 13.89
CA GLU A 11 -16.98 -17.81 14.43
C GLU A 11 -16.38 -18.43 15.70
N ALA A 12 -15.07 -18.72 15.71
CA ALA A 12 -14.38 -19.24 16.87
C ALA A 12 -14.46 -18.28 18.07
N LEU A 13 -14.27 -16.97 17.84
CA LEU A 13 -14.39 -15.95 18.88
C LEU A 13 -15.84 -15.77 19.38
N ARG A 14 -16.84 -15.79 18.48
CA ARG A 14 -18.27 -15.73 18.86
C ARG A 14 -18.66 -16.91 19.73
N LYS A 15 -18.22 -18.12 19.36
CA LYS A 15 -18.49 -19.34 20.12
C LYS A 15 -17.84 -19.30 21.51
N ALA A 16 -16.54 -18.97 21.59
CA ALA A 16 -15.82 -18.86 22.86
C ALA A 16 -16.43 -17.79 23.78
N ALA A 17 -16.91 -16.68 23.23
CA ALA A 17 -17.59 -15.64 24.00
C ALA A 17 -18.96 -16.10 24.53
N GLN A 18 -19.74 -16.81 23.70
CA GLN A 18 -21.03 -17.37 24.09
C GLN A 18 -20.90 -18.39 25.23
N GLU A 19 -19.92 -19.29 25.15
CA GLU A 19 -19.63 -20.28 26.19
C GLU A 19 -19.26 -19.64 27.54
N ARG A 20 -18.78 -18.40 27.52
CA ARG A 20 -18.32 -17.65 28.70
C ARG A 20 -19.27 -16.53 29.14
N GLY A 21 -20.41 -16.38 28.47
CA GLY A 21 -21.40 -15.33 28.77
C GLY A 21 -20.89 -13.91 28.50
N VAL A 22 -19.92 -13.74 27.61
CA VAL A 22 -19.35 -12.43 27.24
C VAL A 22 -20.03 -11.92 25.98
N THR A 23 -20.50 -10.68 26.01
CA THR A 23 -21.02 -10.02 24.80
C THR A 23 -19.88 -9.67 23.87
N ILE A 24 -19.92 -10.16 22.63
CA ILE A 24 -18.95 -9.84 21.60
C ILE A 24 -19.66 -9.41 20.32
N LYS A 25 -19.21 -8.32 19.72
CA LYS A 25 -19.55 -7.96 18.33
C LYS A 25 -18.27 -8.09 17.50
N VAL A 26 -18.39 -8.74 16.35
CA VAL A 26 -17.23 -9.06 15.50
C VAL A 26 -17.48 -8.49 14.11
N GLU A 27 -16.64 -7.54 13.72
CA GLU A 27 -16.51 -7.07 12.34
C GLU A 27 -15.58 -8.00 11.57
N THR A 28 -15.96 -8.37 10.35
CA THR A 28 -15.11 -9.17 9.45
C THR A 28 -14.69 -8.36 8.25
N ASN A 29 -13.39 -8.41 7.93
CA ASN A 29 -12.83 -7.73 6.77
C ASN A 29 -12.26 -8.78 5.80
N GLY A 30 -13.09 -9.19 4.84
CA GLY A 30 -12.80 -10.24 3.86
C GLY A 30 -12.56 -9.68 2.47
N ALA A 31 -12.31 -10.55 1.49
CA ALA A 31 -12.16 -10.12 0.08
C ALA A 31 -13.46 -9.56 -0.53
N VAL A 32 -14.61 -9.86 0.09
CA VAL A 32 -15.94 -9.38 -0.30
C VAL A 32 -16.25 -8.00 0.30
N GLY A 33 -15.45 -7.51 1.24
CA GLY A 33 -15.64 -6.25 1.93
C GLY A 33 -15.69 -6.39 3.45
N VAL A 34 -16.11 -5.30 4.12
CA VAL A 34 -16.35 -5.25 5.56
C VAL A 34 -17.80 -5.64 5.82
N ASN A 35 -18.01 -6.65 6.66
CA ASN A 35 -19.33 -7.04 7.15
C ASN A 35 -19.41 -6.80 8.66
N ASP A 36 -20.61 -6.44 9.14
CA ASP A 36 -20.89 -6.12 10.54
C ASP A 36 -19.94 -5.04 11.10
N GLU A 37 -19.74 -3.96 10.33
CA GLU A 37 -18.85 -2.85 10.72
C GLU A 37 -19.21 -2.32 12.12
N LEU A 38 -18.17 -2.13 12.94
CA LEU A 38 -18.35 -1.60 14.30
C LEU A 38 -18.63 -0.10 14.24
N GLU A 39 -19.75 0.32 14.81
CA GLU A 39 -20.09 1.73 14.92
C GLU A 39 -19.26 2.42 16.01
N SER A 40 -19.15 3.75 15.90
CA SER A 40 -18.31 4.54 16.82
C SER A 40 -18.77 4.42 18.27
N ASP A 41 -20.08 4.37 18.50
CA ASP A 41 -20.67 4.24 19.83
C ASP A 41 -20.40 2.86 20.45
N GLU A 42 -20.35 1.81 19.61
CA GLU A 42 -20.04 0.45 20.04
C GLU A 42 -18.57 0.31 20.43
N ILE A 43 -17.67 0.92 19.66
CA ILE A 43 -16.26 1.00 20.00
C ILE A 43 -16.07 1.78 21.31
N ALA A 44 -16.83 2.87 21.50
CA ALA A 44 -16.81 3.68 22.71
C ALA A 44 -17.37 2.95 23.94
N ALA A 45 -18.35 2.05 23.77
CA ALA A 45 -18.88 1.21 24.85
C ALA A 45 -17.99 0.00 25.16
N ALA A 46 -17.16 -0.45 24.20
CA ALA A 46 -16.34 -1.65 24.38
C ALA A 46 -15.27 -1.48 25.47
N ASP A 47 -15.19 -2.48 26.35
CA ASP A 47 -14.18 -2.60 27.41
C ASP A 47 -12.77 -2.92 26.87
N CYS A 48 -12.71 -3.69 25.79
CA CYS A 48 -11.49 -4.18 25.17
C CYS A 48 -11.75 -4.50 23.69
N ILE A 49 -10.74 -4.26 22.85
CA ILE A 49 -10.78 -4.52 21.41
C ILE A 49 -9.80 -5.64 21.09
N ILE A 50 -10.27 -6.65 20.36
CA ILE A 50 -9.43 -7.75 19.86
C ILE A 50 -9.23 -7.56 18.35
N ILE A 51 -7.98 -7.47 17.92
CA ILE A 51 -7.60 -7.44 16.50
C ILE A 51 -6.97 -8.78 16.14
N ALA A 52 -7.72 -9.62 15.44
CA ALA A 52 -7.29 -10.92 14.93
C ALA A 52 -7.03 -10.81 13.42
N ALA A 53 -5.83 -10.38 13.02
CA ALA A 53 -5.54 -10.11 11.61
C ALA A 53 -4.07 -10.34 11.24
N ASP A 54 -3.87 -10.92 10.05
CA ASP A 54 -2.53 -11.09 9.44
C ASP A 54 -2.18 -9.95 8.46
N LYS A 55 -3.17 -9.12 8.10
CA LYS A 55 -3.05 -7.95 7.22
C LYS A 55 -3.21 -6.66 8.03
N GLY A 56 -2.79 -5.53 7.47
CA GLY A 56 -2.97 -4.23 8.10
C GLY A 56 -4.44 -3.87 8.27
N VAL A 57 -4.84 -3.47 9.48
CA VAL A 57 -6.19 -3.01 9.83
C VAL A 57 -6.11 -1.55 10.22
N SER A 58 -7.15 -0.76 9.92
CA SER A 58 -7.22 0.64 10.37
C SER A 58 -7.29 0.70 11.90
N MET A 59 -6.23 1.23 12.52
CA MET A 59 -6.12 1.31 13.99
C MET A 59 -6.58 2.65 14.56
N ALA A 60 -6.84 3.64 13.70
CA ALA A 60 -7.14 5.01 14.13
C ALA A 60 -8.39 5.11 15.02
N ARG A 61 -9.41 4.29 14.74
CA ARG A 61 -10.68 4.25 15.49
C ARG A 61 -10.59 3.61 16.88
N PHE A 62 -9.47 2.93 17.20
CA PHE A 62 -9.31 2.21 18.47
C PHE A 62 -8.40 2.94 19.49
N VAL A 63 -8.05 4.20 19.22
CA VAL A 63 -7.22 5.01 20.12
C VAL A 63 -7.96 5.24 21.45
N GLY A 64 -7.27 5.02 22.57
CA GLY A 64 -7.82 5.13 23.92
C GLY A 64 -8.44 3.84 24.46
N LYS A 65 -8.52 2.78 23.66
CA LYS A 65 -9.09 1.48 24.06
C LYS A 65 -8.04 0.47 24.47
N ARG A 66 -8.39 -0.45 25.38
CA ARG A 66 -7.57 -1.64 25.66
C ARG A 66 -7.54 -2.51 24.41
N LEU A 67 -6.36 -2.94 23.99
CA LEU A 67 -6.18 -3.60 22.70
C LEU A 67 -5.37 -4.89 22.83
N VAL A 68 -5.92 -5.98 22.31
CA VAL A 68 -5.21 -7.26 22.14
C VAL A 68 -5.05 -7.53 20.66
N THR A 69 -3.81 -7.73 20.20
CA THR A 69 -3.52 -8.08 18.80
C THR A 69 -2.98 -9.50 18.70
N VAL A 70 -3.56 -10.30 17.82
CA VAL A 70 -3.19 -11.70 17.53
C VAL A 70 -3.29 -11.97 16.03
N SER A 71 -2.66 -13.05 15.57
CA SER A 71 -2.82 -13.53 14.20
C SER A 71 -4.24 -14.09 13.99
N ALA A 72 -4.73 -14.10 12.75
CA ALA A 72 -6.04 -14.72 12.47
C ALA A 72 -5.99 -16.23 12.75
N GLY A 73 -4.85 -16.88 12.47
CA GLY A 73 -4.64 -18.30 12.78
C GLY A 73 -4.66 -18.61 14.28
N ASP A 74 -4.09 -17.74 15.12
CA ASP A 74 -4.13 -17.90 16.58
C ASP A 74 -5.54 -17.74 17.14
N ALA A 75 -6.33 -16.81 16.59
CA ALA A 75 -7.72 -16.63 16.98
C ALA A 75 -8.58 -17.86 16.65
N VAL A 76 -8.31 -18.56 15.54
CA VAL A 76 -9.00 -19.81 15.18
C VAL A 76 -8.62 -20.95 16.13
N ARG A 77 -7.33 -21.12 16.42
CA ARG A 77 -6.83 -22.27 17.20
C ARG A 77 -6.99 -22.10 18.70
N ASN A 78 -6.87 -20.88 19.21
CA ASN A 78 -6.73 -20.57 20.62
C ASN A 78 -7.69 -19.45 21.08
N ALA A 79 -8.93 -19.42 20.56
CA ALA A 79 -9.93 -18.39 20.84
C ALA A 79 -10.11 -18.12 22.35
N ASP A 80 -10.16 -19.18 23.17
CA ASP A 80 -10.25 -19.10 24.62
C ASP A 80 -9.11 -18.32 25.28
N ALA A 81 -7.87 -18.57 24.85
CA ALA A 81 -6.70 -17.90 25.38
C ALA A 81 -6.70 -16.41 24.99
N VAL A 82 -7.15 -16.10 23.77
CA VAL A 82 -7.30 -14.73 23.28
C VAL A 82 -8.35 -13.98 24.09
N LEU A 83 -9.50 -14.60 24.34
CA LEU A 83 -10.57 -13.98 25.13
C LEU A 83 -10.15 -13.79 26.59
N ASN A 84 -9.48 -14.78 27.20
CA ASN A 84 -8.90 -14.64 28.54
C ASN A 84 -7.91 -13.47 28.63
N LYS A 85 -7.07 -13.30 27.60
CA LYS A 85 -6.13 -12.19 27.54
C LYS A 85 -6.87 -10.85 27.43
N ALA A 86 -7.98 -10.79 26.69
CA ALA A 86 -8.79 -9.59 26.54
C ALA A 86 -9.58 -9.23 27.81
N LEU A 87 -10.06 -10.22 28.56
CA LEU A 87 -10.77 -10.03 29.82
C LEU A 87 -9.85 -9.64 30.99
N ASN A 88 -8.55 -9.87 30.86
CA ASN A 88 -7.60 -9.56 31.93
C ASN A 88 -7.34 -8.03 32.00
N SER A 89 -7.47 -7.43 33.19
CA SER A 89 -7.36 -5.98 33.39
C SER A 89 -5.98 -5.38 33.08
N LYS A 90 -4.96 -6.20 32.77
CA LYS A 90 -3.60 -5.78 32.44
C LYS A 90 -3.35 -5.48 30.95
N VAL A 91 -4.37 -5.47 30.10
CA VAL A 91 -4.21 -5.14 28.67
C VAL A 91 -3.82 -3.68 28.49
N PRO A 92 -2.75 -3.37 27.74
CA PRO A 92 -2.32 -1.99 27.52
C PRO A 92 -3.35 -1.20 26.72
N VAL A 93 -3.53 0.07 27.10
CA VAL A 93 -4.35 1.03 26.34
C VAL A 93 -3.60 1.48 25.09
N TYR A 94 -4.23 1.31 23.93
CA TYR A 94 -3.69 1.74 22.66
C TYR A 94 -3.74 3.27 22.56
N ARG A 95 -2.63 3.95 22.83
CA ARG A 95 -2.58 5.43 22.85
C ARG A 95 -2.36 6.10 21.49
N GLY A 96 -2.35 5.35 20.40
CA GLY A 96 -2.05 5.88 19.07
C GLY A 96 -0.62 6.45 18.96
N GLY A 97 0.24 5.77 18.20
CA GLY A 97 1.54 6.34 17.83
C GLY A 97 2.74 6.00 18.72
N ASN A 98 2.69 4.94 19.53
CA ASN A 98 3.88 4.35 20.17
C ASN A 98 4.09 2.90 19.72
N ALA A 99 4.62 2.73 18.52
CA ALA A 99 5.36 1.53 18.14
C ALA A 99 6.83 1.93 18.05
N PHE A 100 7.54 1.88 19.17
CA PHE A 100 9.01 1.69 19.19
C PHE A 100 9.53 1.45 20.61
N ARG A 101 9.64 0.18 21.02
CA ARG A 101 10.67 -0.32 21.97
C ARG A 101 10.85 -1.82 21.75
N THR A 102 11.50 -2.21 20.66
CA THR A 102 12.17 -3.51 20.55
C THR A 102 13.28 -3.40 19.49
N SER A 103 14.46 -3.90 19.87
CA SER A 103 15.73 -3.80 19.16
C SER A 103 15.95 -5.05 18.30
N ASP A 104 14.95 -5.43 17.48
CA ASP A 104 15.04 -6.61 16.62
C ASP A 104 14.97 -6.24 15.13
N TRP A 105 16.12 -6.32 14.46
CA TRP A 105 16.26 -6.12 13.00
C TRP A 105 15.34 -7.05 12.18
N ARG A 106 15.02 -8.23 12.72
CA ARG A 106 14.05 -9.16 12.12
C ARG A 106 12.61 -8.64 12.15
N GLU A 107 12.25 -7.84 13.15
CA GLU A 107 10.91 -7.29 13.31
C GLU A 107 10.69 -6.11 12.36
N LEU A 108 11.70 -5.24 12.24
CA LEU A 108 11.74 -4.10 11.31
C LEU A 108 11.66 -4.55 9.83
N GLY A 109 12.33 -5.65 9.50
CA GLY A 109 12.24 -6.28 8.17
C GLY A 109 10.85 -6.83 7.86
N ARG A 110 10.21 -7.52 8.82
CA ARG A 110 8.84 -8.03 8.66
C ARG A 110 7.80 -6.91 8.50
N GLU A 111 7.96 -5.82 9.24
CA GLU A 111 7.09 -4.65 9.16
C GLU A 111 7.23 -3.95 7.78
N THR A 112 8.46 -3.70 7.33
CA THR A 112 8.74 -3.13 6.00
C THR A 112 8.17 -4.01 4.88
N TYR A 113 8.34 -5.33 4.98
CA TYR A 113 7.74 -6.28 4.04
C TYR A 113 6.22 -6.21 4.02
N ARG A 114 5.57 -6.04 5.18
CA ARG A 114 4.12 -5.89 5.28
C ARG A 114 3.62 -4.62 4.57
N HIS A 115 4.30 -3.49 4.76
CA HIS A 115 3.99 -2.23 4.07
C HIS A 115 4.13 -2.36 2.55
N LEU A 116 5.23 -2.99 2.11
CA LEU A 116 5.45 -3.29 0.70
C LEU A 116 4.34 -4.18 0.14
N MET A 117 3.96 -5.22 0.87
CA MET A 117 2.97 -6.18 0.41
C MET A 117 1.56 -5.57 0.35
N ASN A 118 1.27 -4.58 1.20
CA ASN A 118 0.07 -3.78 1.09
C ASN A 118 0.03 -3.08 -0.28
N GLY A 119 1.10 -2.33 -0.62
CA GLY A 119 1.21 -1.65 -1.92
C GLY A 119 1.09 -2.57 -3.12
N ILE A 120 1.82 -3.69 -3.12
CA ILE A 120 1.81 -4.65 -4.23
C ILE A 120 0.40 -5.25 -4.41
N SER A 121 -0.29 -5.60 -3.33
CA SER A 121 -1.64 -6.19 -3.41
C SER A 121 -2.64 -5.28 -4.13
N TYR A 122 -2.55 -3.97 -3.91
CA TYR A 122 -3.41 -2.98 -4.59
C TYR A 122 -2.96 -2.67 -6.03
N MET A 123 -1.70 -2.94 -6.37
CA MET A 123 -1.15 -2.76 -7.71
C MET A 123 -1.52 -3.92 -8.65
N ILE A 124 -1.63 -5.15 -8.15
CA ILE A 124 -1.89 -6.37 -8.96
C ILE A 124 -3.13 -6.23 -9.88
N PRO A 125 -4.29 -5.74 -9.41
CA PRO A 125 -5.47 -5.59 -10.28
C PRO A 125 -5.20 -4.73 -11.52
N PHE A 126 -4.41 -3.66 -11.40
CA PHE A 126 -4.06 -2.79 -12.53
C PHE A 126 -3.18 -3.52 -13.55
N VAL A 127 -2.22 -4.30 -13.08
CA VAL A 127 -1.34 -5.12 -13.94
C VAL A 127 -2.15 -6.16 -14.70
N VAL A 128 -3.02 -6.89 -13.99
CA VAL A 128 -3.81 -7.98 -14.56
C VAL A 128 -4.80 -7.43 -15.59
N VAL A 129 -5.59 -6.41 -15.21
CA VAL A 129 -6.58 -5.81 -16.12
C VAL A 129 -5.89 -5.13 -17.31
N GLY A 130 -4.81 -4.38 -17.08
CA GLY A 130 -4.05 -3.75 -18.15
C GLY A 130 -3.50 -4.76 -19.16
N GLY A 131 -2.89 -5.85 -18.67
CA GLY A 131 -2.35 -6.91 -19.52
C GLY A 131 -3.42 -7.63 -20.34
N VAL A 132 -4.55 -7.97 -19.70
CA VAL A 132 -5.68 -8.63 -20.37
C VAL A 132 -6.27 -7.73 -21.46
N MET A 133 -6.42 -6.42 -21.22
CA MET A 133 -6.95 -5.49 -22.22
C MET A 133 -6.05 -5.33 -23.44
N ILE A 134 -4.73 -5.25 -23.25
CA ILE A 134 -3.77 -5.21 -24.37
C ILE A 134 -3.77 -6.54 -25.13
N ALA A 135 -3.79 -7.68 -24.43
CA ALA A 135 -3.84 -8.98 -25.08
C ALA A 135 -5.12 -9.16 -25.91
N LEU A 136 -6.26 -8.74 -25.35
CA LEU A 136 -7.56 -8.78 -26.04
C LEU A 136 -7.57 -7.86 -27.26
N SER A 137 -6.98 -6.66 -27.16
CA SER A 137 -6.80 -5.74 -28.30
C SER A 137 -6.05 -6.41 -29.45
N LEU A 138 -4.93 -7.08 -29.16
CA LEU A 138 -4.13 -7.77 -30.17
C LEU A 138 -4.89 -8.95 -30.80
N LEU A 139 -5.63 -9.71 -30.00
CA LEU A 139 -6.45 -10.81 -30.48
C LEU A 139 -7.57 -10.32 -31.41
N LEU A 140 -8.30 -9.26 -31.02
CA LEU A 140 -9.37 -8.68 -31.83
C LEU A 140 -8.85 -8.06 -33.12
N ALA A 141 -7.63 -7.50 -33.11
CA ALA A 141 -6.97 -7.03 -34.31
C ALA A 141 -6.69 -8.18 -35.31
N GLN A 142 -6.29 -9.36 -34.82
CA GLN A 142 -6.11 -10.54 -35.67
C GLN A 142 -7.43 -11.10 -36.24
N MET A 143 -8.54 -10.89 -35.55
CA MET A 143 -9.88 -11.31 -36.01
C MET A 143 -10.52 -10.33 -37.01
N GLY A 144 -9.84 -9.24 -37.39
CA GLY A 144 -10.33 -8.27 -38.36
C GLY A 144 -11.32 -7.24 -37.81
N LEU A 145 -11.39 -7.07 -36.48
CA LEU A 145 -12.19 -6.00 -35.88
C LEU A 145 -11.65 -4.62 -36.28
N ALA A 146 -12.52 -3.61 -36.37
CA ALA A 146 -12.09 -2.27 -36.76
C ALA A 146 -11.02 -1.71 -35.81
N GLN A 147 -9.94 -1.19 -36.39
CA GLN A 147 -8.74 -0.72 -35.69
C GLN A 147 -9.06 0.26 -34.55
N LYS A 148 -10.09 1.12 -34.72
CA LYS A 148 -10.56 2.07 -33.71
C LYS A 148 -10.89 1.41 -32.36
N TYR A 149 -11.53 0.24 -32.38
CA TYR A 149 -11.91 -0.47 -31.16
C TYR A 149 -10.71 -1.19 -30.54
N CYS A 150 -9.83 -1.76 -31.37
CA CYS A 150 -8.58 -2.36 -30.91
C CYS A 150 -7.68 -1.32 -30.23
N ASP A 151 -7.53 -0.14 -30.83
CA ASP A 151 -6.75 0.97 -30.28
C ASP A 151 -7.35 1.49 -28.97
N LEU A 152 -8.68 1.57 -28.87
CA LEU A 152 -9.36 1.94 -27.63
C LEU A 152 -9.00 0.97 -26.48
N LEU A 153 -9.12 -0.34 -26.70
CA LEU A 153 -8.76 -1.34 -25.69
C LEU A 153 -7.27 -1.29 -25.32
N ASN A 154 -6.39 -1.11 -26.31
CA ASN A 154 -4.96 -0.97 -26.10
C ASN A 154 -4.64 0.24 -25.22
N ASN A 155 -5.27 1.38 -25.51
CA ASN A 155 -5.07 2.62 -24.77
C ASN A 155 -5.59 2.50 -23.34
N ILE A 156 -6.78 1.93 -23.13
CA ILE A 156 -7.29 1.66 -21.78
C ILE A 156 -6.31 0.78 -20.99
N GLY A 157 -5.78 -0.27 -21.63
CA GLY A 157 -4.77 -1.13 -21.02
C GLY A 157 -3.51 -0.36 -20.62
N LYS A 158 -2.99 0.50 -21.50
CA LYS A 158 -1.82 1.36 -21.23
C LYS A 158 -2.06 2.34 -20.08
N GLU A 159 -3.22 2.98 -20.02
CA GLU A 159 -3.57 3.89 -18.91
C GLU A 159 -3.64 3.13 -17.58
N ALA A 160 -4.14 1.88 -17.57
CA ALA A 160 -4.09 1.04 -16.38
C ALA A 160 -2.65 0.75 -15.93
N PHE A 161 -1.73 0.51 -16.86
CA PHE A 161 -0.30 0.33 -16.55
C PHE A 161 0.33 1.61 -15.97
N VAL A 162 -0.12 2.80 -16.36
CA VAL A 162 0.39 4.06 -15.80
C VAL A 162 0.11 4.15 -14.30
N LEU A 163 -1.04 3.66 -13.84
CA LEU A 163 -1.43 3.75 -12.43
C LEU A 163 -0.70 2.78 -11.50
N ILE A 164 0.08 1.84 -12.02
CA ILE A 164 0.83 0.85 -11.22
C ILE A 164 1.73 1.51 -10.17
N TYR A 165 2.58 2.45 -10.58
CA TYR A 165 3.54 3.09 -9.67
C TYR A 165 2.87 4.08 -8.70
N PRO A 166 1.92 4.94 -9.13
CA PRO A 166 1.14 5.77 -8.22
C PRO A 166 0.39 4.95 -7.16
N VAL A 167 -0.29 3.86 -7.57
CA VAL A 167 -1.05 3.01 -6.65
C VAL A 167 -0.12 2.30 -5.67
N LEU A 168 0.97 1.70 -6.15
CA LEU A 168 1.99 1.08 -5.30
C LEU A 168 2.49 2.04 -4.22
N ALA A 169 2.93 3.23 -4.62
CA ALA A 169 3.50 4.22 -3.71
C ALA A 169 2.46 4.76 -2.72
N ALA A 170 1.23 5.03 -3.18
CA ALA A 170 0.14 5.51 -2.35
C ALA A 170 -0.21 4.52 -1.22
N PHE A 171 -0.37 3.24 -1.54
CA PHE A 171 -0.77 2.24 -0.55
C PHE A 171 0.37 1.81 0.40
N ILE A 172 1.63 1.95 -0.02
CA ILE A 172 2.77 1.89 0.91
C ILE A 172 2.70 3.08 1.88
N ALA A 173 2.53 4.29 1.35
CA ALA A 173 2.48 5.50 2.17
C ALA A 173 1.33 5.48 3.18
N VAL A 174 0.12 5.11 2.75
CA VAL A 174 -1.06 4.97 3.61
C VAL A 174 -0.85 3.93 4.69
N SER A 175 -0.17 2.83 4.40
CA SER A 175 0.08 1.80 5.41
C SER A 175 1.00 2.25 6.56
N ILE A 176 1.70 3.38 6.38
CA ILE A 176 2.65 3.95 7.37
C ILE A 176 2.11 5.24 8.00
N GLY A 177 1.52 6.12 7.19
CA GLY A 177 1.10 7.48 7.55
C GLY A 177 -0.41 7.72 7.52
N ASP A 178 -1.21 6.65 7.40
CA ASP A 178 -2.67 6.65 7.29
C ASP A 178 -3.19 7.47 6.09
N ALA A 179 -4.49 7.79 6.07
CA ALA A 179 -5.16 8.48 4.96
C ALA A 179 -4.46 9.77 4.47
N PRO A 180 -3.89 10.64 5.33
CA PRO A 180 -3.20 11.85 4.87
C PRO A 180 -1.96 11.57 4.00
N ALA A 181 -1.42 10.36 4.04
CA ALA A 181 -0.26 9.96 3.24
C ALA A 181 -0.61 9.48 1.83
N PHE A 182 -1.89 9.30 1.52
CA PHE A 182 -2.34 8.83 0.20
C PHE A 182 -1.88 9.76 -0.93
N MET A 183 -2.20 11.05 -0.83
CA MET A 183 -1.91 12.05 -1.86
C MET A 183 -0.40 12.23 -2.13
N PRO A 184 0.46 12.47 -1.12
CA PRO A 184 1.90 12.60 -1.35
C PRO A 184 2.52 11.29 -1.85
N GLY A 185 2.03 10.13 -1.41
CA GLY A 185 2.47 8.82 -1.92
C GLY A 185 2.12 8.62 -3.40
N LEU A 186 0.88 8.91 -3.78
CA LEU A 186 0.39 8.82 -5.16
C LEU A 186 1.21 9.73 -6.09
N MET A 187 1.37 11.00 -5.70
CA MET A 187 2.14 11.98 -6.47
C MET A 187 3.62 11.60 -6.56
N GLY A 188 4.21 11.09 -5.47
CA GLY A 188 5.58 10.60 -5.47
C GLY A 188 5.78 9.43 -6.44
N GLY A 189 4.84 8.47 -6.48
CA GLY A 189 4.86 7.37 -7.44
C GLY A 189 4.69 7.84 -8.89
N TYR A 190 3.82 8.82 -9.13
CA TYR A 190 3.64 9.42 -10.45
C TYR A 190 4.88 10.20 -10.91
N MET A 191 5.53 10.95 -10.01
CA MET A 191 6.79 11.64 -10.29
C MET A 191 7.95 10.68 -10.54
N ALA A 192 7.96 9.51 -9.89
CA ALA A 192 8.92 8.45 -10.18
C ALA A 192 8.75 7.92 -11.61
N GLN A 193 7.49 7.76 -12.03
CA GLN A 193 7.17 7.32 -13.38
C GLN A 193 7.57 8.36 -14.43
N LEU A 194 7.19 9.61 -14.24
CA LEU A 194 7.52 10.69 -15.17
C LEU A 194 9.01 11.02 -15.18
N GLY A 195 9.74 10.77 -14.08
CA GLY A 195 11.15 11.15 -13.96
C GLY A 195 11.33 12.65 -13.76
N THR A 196 10.39 13.32 -13.05
CA THR A 196 10.45 14.75 -12.76
C THR A 196 11.73 15.12 -12.03
N THR A 197 12.54 16.01 -12.59
CA THR A 197 13.77 16.51 -11.98
C THR A 197 13.82 18.03 -12.03
N ALA A 198 14.55 18.66 -11.11
CA ALA A 198 14.71 20.12 -11.08
C ALA A 198 15.72 20.66 -12.11
N GLY A 199 16.36 19.79 -12.91
CA GLY A 199 17.35 20.16 -13.93
C GLY A 199 16.76 20.41 -15.32
N ASN A 200 17.62 20.78 -16.28
CA ASN A 200 17.21 21.00 -17.67
C ASN A 200 16.48 19.77 -18.25
N LYS A 201 15.39 20.02 -18.98
CA LYS A 201 14.40 19.08 -19.55
C LYS A 201 14.93 17.89 -20.38
N LEU A 202 16.24 17.72 -20.56
CA LEU A 202 16.80 16.81 -21.56
C LEU A 202 16.85 15.32 -21.15
N SER A 203 16.40 14.92 -19.95
CA SER A 203 16.46 13.51 -19.56
C SER A 203 15.46 13.17 -18.46
N TRP A 204 14.16 13.24 -18.75
CA TRP A 204 13.11 12.66 -17.91
C TRP A 204 13.22 11.13 -17.96
N VAL A 205 14.23 10.59 -17.27
CA VAL A 205 14.42 9.15 -17.17
C VAL A 205 13.64 8.69 -15.94
N SER A 206 12.58 7.94 -16.20
CA SER A 206 11.77 7.30 -15.17
C SER A 206 12.69 6.59 -14.17
N SER A 207 12.56 6.92 -12.89
CA SER A 207 13.15 6.11 -11.81
C SER A 207 12.38 4.81 -11.61
N GLY A 208 11.23 4.67 -12.28
CA GLY A 208 10.47 3.45 -12.41
C GLY A 208 10.00 2.90 -11.07
N PHE A 209 9.99 1.58 -10.96
CA PHE A 209 9.60 0.87 -9.74
C PHE A 209 10.42 1.28 -8.51
N TRP A 210 11.74 1.48 -8.65
CA TRP A 210 12.62 1.83 -7.54
C TRP A 210 12.30 3.21 -6.96
N GLY A 211 12.04 4.19 -7.82
CA GLY A 211 11.62 5.52 -7.39
C GLY A 211 10.25 5.49 -6.70
N ALA A 212 9.32 4.69 -7.22
CA ALA A 212 7.98 4.54 -6.63
C ALA A 212 8.03 3.90 -5.23
N LEU A 213 8.90 2.91 -5.03
CA LEU A 213 9.13 2.27 -3.74
C LEU A 213 9.64 3.28 -2.71
N ILE A 214 10.70 4.02 -3.07
CA ILE A 214 11.30 5.04 -2.19
C ILE A 214 10.30 6.15 -1.90
N ALA A 215 9.55 6.61 -2.91
CA ALA A 215 8.53 7.62 -2.75
C ALA A 215 7.43 7.20 -1.76
N GLY A 216 6.94 5.97 -1.85
CA GLY A 216 5.90 5.45 -0.95
C GLY A 216 6.35 5.41 0.51
N PHE A 217 7.54 4.87 0.77
CA PHE A 217 8.10 4.84 2.13
C PHE A 217 8.42 6.25 2.66
N ALA A 218 9.04 7.09 1.83
CA ALA A 218 9.36 8.47 2.20
C ALA A 218 8.08 9.28 2.52
N ALA A 219 7.03 9.15 1.70
CA ALA A 219 5.76 9.85 1.91
C ALA A 219 5.10 9.42 3.22
N GLY A 220 5.02 8.12 3.48
CA GLY A 220 4.47 7.58 4.72
C GLY A 220 5.23 8.06 5.97
N LEU A 221 6.57 8.03 5.92
CA LEU A 221 7.42 8.50 7.02
C LEU A 221 7.32 10.02 7.24
N LEU A 222 7.31 10.80 6.15
CA LEU A 222 7.22 12.25 6.21
C LEU A 222 5.87 12.70 6.80
N VAL A 223 4.77 12.08 6.37
CA VAL A 223 3.44 12.37 6.90
C VAL A 223 3.35 11.98 8.37
N ARG A 224 3.88 10.82 8.75
CA ARG A 224 3.96 10.39 10.16
C ARG A 224 4.77 11.38 11.00
N PHE A 225 5.86 11.92 10.45
CA PHE A 225 6.68 12.93 11.11
C PHE A 225 5.95 14.27 11.28
N LEU A 226 5.30 14.79 10.23
CA LEU A 226 4.46 15.99 10.29
C LEU A 226 3.28 15.82 11.27
N ASN A 227 2.71 14.61 11.32
CA ASN A 227 1.66 14.25 12.27
C ASN A 227 2.14 14.23 13.73
N ARG A 228 3.42 13.92 13.99
CA ARG A 228 4.00 14.07 15.34
C ARG A 228 4.27 15.54 15.70
N LEU A 229 4.82 16.32 14.79
CA LEU A 229 5.22 17.71 15.07
C LEU A 229 4.04 18.60 15.45
N GLY A 230 2.92 18.49 14.73
CA GLY A 230 1.76 19.34 15.00
C GLY A 230 0.88 18.86 16.17
N LYS A 231 1.29 17.86 16.97
CA LYS A 231 0.57 17.50 18.23
C LYS A 231 0.53 18.66 19.24
N LYS A 232 1.34 19.71 19.04
CA LYS A 232 1.38 20.92 19.86
C LYS A 232 0.40 22.03 19.39
N ILE A 233 -0.38 21.80 18.33
CA ILE A 233 -1.27 22.82 17.75
C ILE A 233 -2.66 22.75 18.44
N PRO A 234 -3.26 23.90 18.79
CA PRO A 234 -4.57 23.96 19.47
C PRO A 234 -5.70 23.30 18.65
N GLU A 235 -6.70 22.75 19.34
CA GLU A 235 -7.80 21.93 18.79
C GLU A 235 -8.54 22.58 17.62
N ASN A 236 -8.75 23.90 17.65
CA ASN A 236 -9.45 24.66 16.61
C ASN A 236 -8.78 24.61 15.23
N LEU A 237 -7.51 24.21 15.15
CA LEU A 237 -6.75 24.13 13.89
C LEU A 237 -6.45 22.68 13.47
N GLN A 238 -6.89 21.67 14.22
CA GLN A 238 -6.56 20.28 13.93
C GLN A 238 -7.16 19.79 12.61
N GLN A 239 -8.38 20.21 12.26
CA GLN A 239 -9.03 19.83 11.02
C GLN A 239 -8.37 20.46 9.79
N VAL A 240 -8.03 21.75 9.86
CA VAL A 240 -7.27 22.45 8.81
C VAL A 240 -5.90 21.81 8.64
N ARG A 241 -5.24 21.45 9.74
CA ARG A 241 -3.93 20.79 9.70
C ARG A 241 -3.99 19.43 9.03
N SER A 242 -4.88 18.53 9.47
CA SER A 242 -4.90 17.15 8.99
C SER A 242 -5.43 17.01 7.57
N SER A 243 -6.36 17.88 7.18
CA SER A 243 -7.00 17.83 5.86
C SER A 243 -6.23 18.61 4.79
N PHE A 244 -5.59 19.72 5.16
CA PHE A 244 -4.94 20.62 4.20
C PHE A 244 -3.43 20.73 4.40
N LEU A 245 -2.98 21.08 5.61
CA LEU A 245 -1.58 21.42 5.84
C LEU A 245 -0.65 20.21 5.74
N THR A 246 -1.02 19.08 6.32
CA THR A 246 -0.21 17.86 6.28
C THR A 246 -0.06 17.34 4.84
N PRO A 247 -1.14 17.18 4.04
CA PRO A 247 -1.01 16.80 2.63
C PRO A 247 -0.19 17.79 1.80
N LEU A 248 -0.35 19.10 2.02
CA LEU A 248 0.40 20.12 1.31
C LEU A 248 1.91 20.07 1.59
N LEU A 249 2.29 20.07 2.87
CA LEU A 249 3.69 20.06 3.28
C LEU A 249 4.38 18.74 2.92
N SER A 250 3.66 17.62 3.07
CA SER A 250 4.19 16.31 2.68
C SER A 250 4.37 16.20 1.18
N LEU A 251 3.44 16.73 0.37
CA LEU A 251 3.59 16.79 -1.08
C LEU A 251 4.81 17.61 -1.49
N LEU A 252 4.96 18.83 -0.95
CA LEU A 252 6.11 19.68 -1.26
C LEU A 252 7.43 19.00 -0.88
N GLY A 253 7.48 18.36 0.29
CA GLY A 253 8.65 17.61 0.72
C GLY A 253 8.97 16.42 -0.20
N ILE A 254 7.97 15.63 -0.59
CA ILE A 254 8.16 14.50 -1.51
C ILE A 254 8.52 14.97 -2.91
N ALA A 255 7.89 16.03 -3.41
CA ALA A 255 8.20 16.60 -4.70
C ALA A 255 9.65 17.09 -4.77
N ALA A 256 10.12 17.79 -3.73
CA ALA A 256 11.51 18.22 -3.62
C ALA A 256 12.47 17.03 -3.52
N LEU A 257 12.17 16.04 -2.67
CA LEU A 257 12.98 14.84 -2.49
C LEU A 257 13.10 14.03 -3.79
N MET A 258 12.00 13.83 -4.49
CA MET A 258 11.98 13.09 -5.76
C MET A 258 12.72 13.86 -6.85
N ALA A 259 12.47 15.17 -6.98
CA ALA A 259 13.05 15.99 -8.04
C ALA A 259 14.56 16.24 -7.87
N LEU A 260 15.06 16.32 -6.64
CA LEU A 260 16.44 16.70 -6.34
C LEU A 260 17.33 15.51 -5.98
N ALA A 261 16.82 14.54 -5.21
CA ALA A 261 17.65 13.50 -4.61
C ALA A 261 17.45 12.12 -5.25
N VAL A 262 16.20 11.74 -5.58
CA VAL A 262 15.89 10.35 -5.97
C VAL A 262 15.92 10.14 -7.49
N ASN A 263 15.22 10.97 -8.25
CA ASN A 263 15.12 10.81 -9.70
C ASN A 263 16.47 10.99 -10.43
N PRO A 264 17.33 11.97 -10.09
CA PRO A 264 18.60 12.15 -10.79
C PRO A 264 19.57 10.94 -10.75
N PRO A 265 19.86 10.30 -9.61
CA PRO A 265 20.74 9.14 -9.59
C PRO A 265 20.08 7.89 -10.18
N LEU A 266 18.81 7.63 -9.86
CA LEU A 266 18.10 6.45 -10.35
C LEU A 266 17.83 6.51 -11.84
N GLY A 267 17.52 7.70 -12.37
CA GLY A 267 17.38 7.92 -13.80
C GLY A 267 18.68 7.64 -14.55
N ARG A 268 19.84 8.08 -14.04
CA ARG A 268 21.15 7.75 -14.63
C ARG A 268 21.44 6.25 -14.60
N PHE A 269 21.13 5.58 -13.48
CA PHE A 269 21.27 4.13 -13.37
C PHE A 269 20.40 3.40 -14.40
N ASN A 270 19.14 3.80 -14.52
CA ASN A 270 18.21 3.21 -15.48
C ASN A 270 18.65 3.47 -16.93
N GLN A 271 19.13 4.68 -17.24
CA GLN A 271 19.69 5.00 -18.56
C GLN A 271 20.93 4.17 -18.90
N LYS A 272 21.78 3.88 -17.91
CA LYS A 272 22.93 2.98 -18.08
C LYS A 272 22.48 1.56 -18.41
N LEU A 273 21.45 1.05 -17.73
CA LEU A 273 20.85 -0.24 -18.05
C LEU A 273 20.25 -0.26 -19.45
N TYR A 274 19.51 0.79 -19.84
CA TYR A 274 18.97 0.90 -21.19
C TYR A 274 20.06 0.87 -22.26
N ARG A 275 21.13 1.66 -22.08
CA ARG A 275 22.26 1.66 -23.03
C ARG A 275 22.97 0.30 -23.08
N ALA A 276 23.10 -0.40 -21.95
CA ALA A 276 23.66 -1.74 -21.92
C ALA A 276 22.79 -2.75 -22.68
N LEU A 277 21.46 -2.72 -22.47
CA LEU A 277 20.50 -3.55 -23.20
C LEU A 277 20.50 -3.24 -24.71
N ASP A 278 20.58 -1.97 -25.08
CA ASP A 278 20.59 -1.55 -26.48
C ASP A 278 21.88 -1.96 -27.20
N SER A 279 23.01 -1.92 -26.48
CA SER A 279 24.28 -2.45 -27.00
C SER A 279 24.23 -3.97 -27.26
N MET A 280 23.46 -4.72 -26.46
CA MET A 280 23.21 -6.15 -26.69
C MET A 280 22.25 -6.40 -27.87
N ARG A 281 21.31 -5.48 -28.14
CA ARG A 281 20.46 -5.54 -29.35
C ARG A 281 21.25 -5.20 -30.63
N GLY A 282 22.17 -4.25 -30.56
CA GLY A 282 23.03 -3.85 -31.67
C GLY A 282 24.07 -4.91 -32.07
N GLY A 283 24.57 -5.70 -31.11
CA GLY A 283 25.52 -6.79 -31.37
C GLY A 283 24.97 -7.94 -32.22
N SER A 284 23.65 -8.11 -32.31
CA SER A 284 23.00 -9.16 -33.10
C SER A 284 22.65 -8.74 -34.54
N ARG A 285 22.93 -7.49 -34.95
CA ARG A 285 22.64 -7.03 -36.31
C ARG A 285 23.68 -7.44 -37.37
N LEU A 286 24.74 -8.15 -36.98
CA LEU A 286 25.77 -8.67 -37.89
C LEU A 286 25.71 -10.19 -38.15
N THR A 287 24.77 -10.94 -37.56
CA THR A 287 24.67 -12.40 -37.75
C THR A 287 23.23 -12.91 -37.88
N VAL A 288 22.41 -12.23 -38.68
CA VAL A 288 21.32 -12.91 -39.41
C VAL A 288 21.32 -12.36 -40.84
N ALA A 289 22.43 -12.57 -41.55
CA ALA A 289 22.45 -12.60 -43.01
C ALA A 289 22.15 -14.04 -43.44
N LEU A 290 21.12 -14.18 -44.28
CA LEU A 290 20.48 -15.38 -44.83
C LEU A 290 21.34 -16.64 -45.05
N CYS A 291 20.66 -17.79 -45.00
CA CYS A 291 20.79 -18.75 -46.11
C CYS A 291 19.42 -19.40 -46.39
N TRP A 292 18.73 -18.88 -47.41
CA TRP A 292 17.64 -19.59 -48.09
C TRP A 292 18.32 -20.52 -49.11
N VAL A 293 18.05 -21.81 -49.03
CA VAL A 293 18.48 -22.79 -50.04
C VAL A 293 17.24 -23.52 -50.53
N ARG A 294 16.92 -23.18 -51.78
CA ARG A 294 15.97 -23.74 -52.77
C ARG A 294 14.75 -24.54 -52.29
#